data_AF-A0A962RUV5-F1
#
_entry.id   AF-A0A962RUV5-F1
#
_cell.length_a   1.000
_cell.length_b   1.000
_cell.length_c   1.000
_cell.angle_alpha   90.00
_cell.angle_beta   90.00
_cell.angle_gamma   90.00
#
_symmetry.space_group_name_H-M   'P 1'
#
loop_
_entity.id
_entity.type
_entity.pdbx_description
1 polymer ?
#
loop_
_entity_poly.entity_id
_entity_poly.type
_entity_poly.pdbx_seq_one_letter_code
_entity_poly.pdbx_strand_id
1 'polypeptide(L)'
;FVNADVSADTARAQRTVEVVADYHGAGRLAGYTVIHERDRAPTILALVDTDDGRRALAGGDDPMLIARLEREEWVGRPVRVADRLLCPA
;
A
#
# COMPACT_ATOMS: atom_id res chain seq x y z
N PHE A 1 -20.19 23.04 -15.66
CA PHE A 1 -19.73 22.17 -14.56
C PHE A 1 -19.66 22.99 -13.30
N VAL A 2 -20.32 22.57 -12.22
CA VAL A 2 -20.19 23.20 -10.89
C VAL A 2 -19.28 22.30 -10.06
N ASN A 3 -18.25 22.88 -9.46
CA ASN A 3 -17.39 22.17 -8.52
C ASN A 3 -18.06 22.24 -7.14
N ALA A 4 -18.45 21.09 -6.60
CA ALA A 4 -19.05 20.99 -5.26
C ALA A 4 -17.98 20.52 -4.27
N ASP A 5 -17.86 21.21 -3.13
CA ASP A 5 -17.00 20.78 -2.03
C ASP A 5 -17.69 19.65 -1.25
N VAL A 6 -17.05 18.47 -1.25
CA VAL A 6 -17.53 17.24 -0.59
C VAL A 6 -16.65 16.82 0.59
N SER A 7 -15.81 17.73 1.10
CA SER A 7 -14.83 17.43 2.16
C SER A 7 -15.51 16.97 3.46
N ALA A 8 -16.62 17.62 3.86
CA ALA A 8 -17.36 17.27 5.08
C ALA A 8 -18.06 15.91 4.97
N ASP A 9 -18.56 15.54 3.79
CA ASP A 9 -19.16 14.23 3.55
C ASP A 9 -18.10 13.13 3.60
N THR A 10 -16.93 13.40 3.02
CA THR A 10 -15.78 12.48 3.02
C THR A 10 -15.29 12.23 4.45
N ALA A 11 -15.15 13.28 5.27
CA ALA A 11 -14.72 13.16 6.66
C ALA A 11 -15.71 12.34 7.51
N ARG A 12 -17.01 12.39 7.20
CA ARG A 12 -18.04 11.57 7.88
C ARG A 12 -18.05 10.12 7.40
N ALA A 13 -17.71 9.88 6.14
CA ALA A 13 -17.77 8.55 5.53
C ALA A 13 -16.50 7.71 5.71
N GLN A 14 -15.33 8.35 5.90
CA GLN A 14 -14.05 7.68 6.00
C GLN A 14 -13.55 7.56 7.43
N ARG A 15 -12.96 6.42 7.77
CA ARG A 15 -12.25 6.23 9.05
C ARG A 15 -10.79 6.68 8.92
N THR A 16 -10.27 7.32 9.95
CA THR A 16 -8.82 7.47 10.16
C THR A 16 -8.25 6.15 10.67
N VAL A 17 -7.09 5.75 10.16
CA VAL A 17 -6.40 4.51 10.56
C VAL A 17 -4.97 4.86 10.98
N GLU A 18 -4.53 4.30 12.11
CA GLU A 18 -3.16 4.43 12.58
C GLU A 18 -2.19 3.72 11.61
N VAL A 19 -1.07 4.38 11.31
CA VAL A 19 0.02 3.80 10.50
C VAL A 19 1.18 3.44 11.42
N VAL A 20 1.63 2.18 11.38
CA VAL A 20 2.72 1.63 12.18
C VAL A 20 3.95 1.34 11.31
N ALA A 21 5.13 1.65 11.84
CA ALA A 21 6.39 1.54 11.11
C ALA A 21 7.07 0.16 11.20
N ASP A 22 6.81 -0.59 12.28
CA ASP A 22 7.57 -1.80 12.63
C ASP A 22 6.69 -3.05 12.65
N TYR A 23 5.75 -3.15 11.70
CA TYR A 23 4.87 -4.30 11.59
C TYR A 23 5.55 -5.49 10.89
N HIS A 24 5.40 -6.68 11.47
CA HIS A 24 5.80 -7.95 10.88
C HIS A 24 4.62 -8.91 10.96
N GLY A 25 4.15 -9.42 9.82
CA GLY A 25 2.97 -10.29 9.81
C GLY A 25 2.24 -10.34 8.48
N ALA A 26 1.11 -11.03 8.49
CA ALA A 26 0.19 -11.09 7.35
C ALA A 26 -0.68 -9.82 7.29
N GLY A 27 -1.24 -9.54 6.11
CA GLY A 27 -2.21 -8.47 5.94
C GLY A 27 -2.78 -8.45 4.53
N ARG A 28 -3.47 -7.36 4.19
CA ARG A 28 -4.03 -7.14 2.85
C ARG A 28 -3.49 -5.86 2.25
N LEU A 29 -3.13 -5.89 0.98
CA LEU A 29 -2.64 -4.71 0.30
C LEU A 29 -3.77 -3.67 0.18
N ALA A 30 -3.66 -2.54 0.87
CA ALA A 30 -4.66 -1.46 0.85
C ALA A 30 -4.45 -0.52 -0.34
N GLY A 31 -3.21 -0.38 -0.78
CA GLY A 31 -2.80 0.45 -1.90
C GLY A 31 -1.30 0.40 -2.09
N TYR A 32 -0.84 0.67 -3.30
CA TYR A 32 0.59 0.69 -3.61
C TYR A 32 0.88 1.64 -4.76
N THR A 33 2.16 1.96 -4.91
CA THR A 33 2.70 2.62 -6.09
C THR A 33 4.04 2.00 -6.45
N VAL A 34 4.32 1.96 -7.75
CA VAL A 34 5.66 1.68 -8.29
C VAL A 34 6.30 3.01 -8.64
N ILE A 35 7.36 3.34 -7.91
CA ILE A 35 8.11 4.58 -8.04
C ILE A 35 9.16 4.39 -9.13
N HIS A 36 9.09 5.25 -10.15
CA HIS A 36 10.04 5.31 -11.24
C HIS A 36 10.90 6.57 -11.10
N GLU A 37 12.21 6.38 -10.88
CA GLU A 37 13.19 7.47 -10.81
C GLU A 37 14.11 7.43 -12.03
N ARG A 38 14.66 8.60 -12.40
CA ARG A 38 15.67 8.66 -13.47
C ARG A 38 16.93 7.89 -13.05
N ASP A 39 17.44 7.05 -13.94
CA ASP A 39 18.68 6.28 -13.79
C ASP A 39 18.70 5.33 -12.57
N ARG A 40 17.53 4.88 -12.10
CA ARG A 40 17.39 3.94 -10.98
C ARG A 40 16.41 2.84 -11.31
N ALA A 41 16.62 1.67 -10.70
CA ALA A 41 15.63 0.60 -10.74
C ALA A 41 14.34 1.05 -10.04
N PRO A 42 13.15 0.65 -10.53
CA PRO A 42 11.90 0.98 -9.86
C PRO A 42 11.86 0.39 -8.45
N THR A 43 11.11 1.04 -7.56
CA THR A 43 10.87 0.57 -6.19
C THR A 43 9.38 0.61 -5.86
N ILE A 44 8.95 -0.11 -4.83
CA ILE A 44 7.56 -0.18 -4.38
C ILE A 44 7.40 0.62 -3.10
N LEU A 45 6.27 1.30 -2.97
CA LEU A 45 5.75 1.77 -1.68
C LEU A 45 4.30 1.30 -1.54
N ALA A 46 3.99 0.65 -0.43
CA ALA A 46 2.72 -0.02 -0.19
C ALA A 46 2.17 0.30 1.21
N LEU A 47 0.85 0.41 1.29
CA LEU A 47 0.09 0.38 2.52
C LEU A 47 -0.57 -0.99 2.65
N VAL A 48 -0.41 -1.62 3.80
CA VAL A 48 -0.99 -2.93 4.11
C VAL A 48 -1.94 -2.78 5.29
N ASP A 49 -3.21 -3.10 5.11
CA ASP A 49 -4.15 -3.25 6.22
C ASP A 49 -3.76 -4.51 7.02
N THR A 50 -3.45 -4.32 8.29
CA THR A 50 -3.00 -5.38 9.20
C THR A 50 -4.19 -6.09 9.85
N ASP A 51 -3.98 -7.31 10.34
CA ASP A 51 -5.06 -8.09 10.98
C ASP A 51 -5.57 -7.45 12.29
N ASP A 52 -4.78 -6.55 12.90
CA ASP A 52 -5.18 -5.76 14.07
C ASP A 52 -5.89 -4.44 13.72
N GLY A 53 -6.20 -4.21 12.43
CA GLY A 53 -7.01 -3.08 11.96
C GLY A 53 -6.26 -1.77 11.75
N ARG A 54 -4.93 -1.77 11.91
CA ARG A 54 -4.00 -0.66 11.58
C ARG A 54 -3.51 -0.75 10.14
N ARG A 55 -2.57 0.11 9.77
CA ARG A 55 -1.85 0.05 8.50
C ARG A 55 -0.35 -0.03 8.70
N ALA A 56 0.32 -0.88 7.94
CA ALA A 56 1.76 -0.91 7.84
C ALA A 56 2.24 -0.24 6.55
N LEU A 57 3.34 0.48 6.62
CA LEU A 57 4.08 0.93 5.44
C LEU A 57 5.11 -0.14 5.07
N ALA A 58 5.10 -0.58 3.81
CA ALA A 58 6.07 -1.53 3.28
C ALA A 58 6.65 -1.03 1.96
N GLY A 59 7.91 -1.35 1.70
CA GLY A 59 8.57 -1.06 0.43
C GLY A 59 9.14 -2.32 -0.22
N GLY A 60 9.97 -2.14 -1.23
CA GLY A 60 10.70 -3.24 -1.85
C GLY A 60 11.24 -2.85 -3.21
N ASP A 61 12.15 -3.67 -3.74
CA ASP A 61 12.83 -3.46 -5.02
C ASP A 61 12.94 -4.76 -5.84
N ASP A 62 12.22 -5.82 -5.45
CA ASP A 62 12.18 -7.09 -6.19
C ASP A 62 11.60 -6.86 -7.61
N PRO A 63 12.41 -7.03 -8.67
CA PRO A 63 11.97 -6.80 -10.04
C PRO A 63 10.81 -7.71 -10.45
N MET A 64 10.73 -8.93 -9.92
CA MET A 64 9.64 -9.86 -10.24
C MET A 64 8.32 -9.40 -9.63
N LEU A 65 8.35 -8.92 -8.38
CA LEU A 65 7.19 -8.36 -7.73
C LEU A 65 6.72 -7.08 -8.41
N ILE A 66 7.64 -6.15 -8.71
CA ILE A 66 7.36 -4.91 -9.44
C ILE A 66 6.65 -5.20 -10.75
N ALA A 67 7.20 -6.11 -11.55
CA ALA A 67 6.66 -6.44 -12.86
C ALA A 67 5.24 -7.04 -12.77
N ARG A 68 4.86 -7.65 -11.64
CA ARG A 68 3.49 -8.14 -11.41
C ARG A 68 2.57 -7.02 -10.91
N LEU A 69 3.06 -6.13 -10.05
CA LEU A 69 2.31 -4.97 -9.55
C LEU A 69 1.92 -3.99 -10.67
N GLU A 70 2.73 -3.90 -11.73
CA GLU A 70 2.44 -3.05 -12.89
C GLU A 70 1.39 -3.62 -13.85
N ARG A 71 1.20 -4.94 -13.85
CA ARG A 71 0.37 -5.64 -14.87
C ARG A 71 -0.93 -6.21 -14.33
N GLU A 72 -1.02 -6.36 -13.02
CA GLU A 72 -2.16 -6.99 -12.35
C GLU A 72 -2.72 -6.05 -11.27
N GLU A 73 -3.99 -6.20 -10.94
CA GLU A 73 -4.57 -5.58 -9.75
C GLU A 73 -4.18 -6.37 -8.50
N TRP A 74 -3.53 -5.72 -7.53
CA TRP A 74 -3.07 -6.33 -6.27
C TRP A 74 -3.80 -5.82 -5.02
N VAL A 75 -4.53 -4.72 -5.09
CA VAL A 75 -5.31 -4.21 -3.95
C VAL A 75 -6.31 -5.27 -3.48
N GLY A 76 -6.36 -5.46 -2.16
CA GLY A 76 -7.18 -6.47 -1.48
C GLY A 76 -6.55 -7.87 -1.40
N ARG A 77 -5.46 -8.14 -2.14
CA ARG A 77 -4.76 -9.43 -2.10
C ARG A 77 -4.03 -9.63 -0.76
N PRO A 78 -3.92 -10.90 -0.29
CA PRO A 78 -3.13 -11.21 0.88
C PRO A 78 -1.64 -10.98 0.59
N VAL A 79 -0.95 -10.39 1.55
CA VAL A 79 0.50 -10.11 1.52
C VAL A 79 1.09 -10.34 2.91
N ARG A 80 2.42 -10.32 3.00
CA ARG A 80 3.16 -10.28 4.26
C ARG A 80 4.06 -9.07 4.29
N VAL A 81 4.30 -8.55 5.49
CA VAL A 81 5.32 -7.55 5.77
C VAL A 81 6.38 -8.18 6.65
N ALA A 82 7.65 -8.05 6.24
CA ALA A 82 8.80 -8.46 7.02
C ALA A 82 9.94 -7.46 6.81
N ASP A 83 10.52 -6.93 7.90
CA ASP A 83 11.61 -5.95 7.83
C ASP A 83 11.27 -4.72 6.95
N ARG A 84 10.00 -4.28 7.02
CA ARG A 84 9.41 -3.23 6.17
C ARG A 84 9.40 -3.54 4.67
N LEU A 85 9.62 -4.79 4.28
CA LEU A 85 9.49 -5.25 2.89
C LEU A 85 8.12 -5.87 2.64
N LEU A 86 7.59 -5.60 1.45
CA LEU A 86 6.38 -6.23 0.94
C LEU A 86 6.73 -7.60 0.35
N CYS A 87 6.13 -8.64 0.90
CA CYS A 87 6.26 -10.00 0.40
C CYS A 87 4.89 -10.49 -0.11
N PRO A 88 4.82 -11.14 -1.28
CA PRO A 88 3.66 -11.94 -1.65
C PRO A 88 3.37 -12.98 -0.57
N ALA A 89 2.09 -13.20 -0.24
CA ALA A 89 1.68 -14.24 0.70
C ALA A 89 1.80 -15.65 0.10
#